data_AF-A0A2A2JIQ3-F1
#
_entry.id   AF-A0A2A2JIQ3-F1
#
_cell.length_a   1.000
_cell.length_b   1.000
_cell.length_c   1.000
_cell.angle_alpha   90.00
_cell.angle_beta   90.00
_cell.angle_gamma   90.00
#
_symmetry.space_group_name_H-M   'P 1'
#
loop_
_entity.id
_entity.type
_entity.pdbx_description
1 polymer ?
#
loop_
_entity_poly.entity_id
_entity_poly.type
_entity_poly.pdbx_seq_one_letter_code
_entity_poly.pdbx_strand_id
1 'polypeptide(L)' 'MRKSGIVRTNCRRSRSLWHITGSEVYLKMEVNQDTGSFKERGARFALMNLTEEEKKHGVYAASAGNHALALSLHSK' A
#
# COMPACT_ATOMS: atom_id res chain seq x y z
N MET A 1 -4.19 -2.49 13.56
CA MET A 1 -2.81 -2.41 14.11
C MET A 1 -1.85 -2.09 12.97
N ARG A 2 -1.14 -0.95 13.03
CA ARG A 2 -0.05 -0.63 12.09
C ARG A 2 1.18 -1.43 12.49
N LYS A 3 1.89 -2.01 11.51
CA LYS A 3 3.21 -2.62 11.72
C LYS A 3 4.19 -1.89 10.84
N SER A 4 5.25 -1.34 11.44
CA SER A 4 6.31 -0.62 10.73
C SER A 4 5.73 0.38 9.74
N GLY A 5 4.91 1.33 10.19
CA GLY A 5 4.36 2.39 9.33
C GLY A 5 3.36 1.96 8.25
N ILE A 6 2.96 0.68 8.16
CA ILE A 6 1.96 0.19 7.18
C ILE A 6 0.75 -0.38 7.90
N VAL A 7 -0.46 -0.10 7.39
CA VAL A 7 -1.70 -0.66 7.92
C VAL A 7 -1.81 -2.14 7.54
N ARG A 8 -2.05 -3.00 8.54
CA ARG A 8 -2.53 -4.36 8.28
C ARG A 8 -4.02 -4.31 7.94
N THR A 9 -4.30 -4.14 6.65
CA THR A 9 -5.64 -4.09 6.09
C THR A 9 -6.40 -5.39 6.35
N ASN A 10 -7.72 -5.26 6.53
CA ASN A 10 -8.58 -6.39 6.78
C ASN A 10 -8.72 -7.28 5.52
N CYS A 11 -8.92 -8.57 5.72
CA CYS A 11 -9.32 -9.51 4.68
C CYS A 11 -10.71 -10.03 5.07
N ARG A 12 -11.75 -9.46 4.48
CA ARG A 12 -13.14 -9.74 4.90
C ARG A 12 -13.83 -10.66 3.91
N ARG A 13 -14.61 -11.61 4.42
CA ARG A 13 -15.49 -12.42 3.58
C ARG A 13 -16.54 -11.53 2.92
N SER A 14 -16.79 -11.74 1.63
CA SER A 14 -17.88 -11.10 0.90
C SER A 14 -19.09 -12.03 0.82
N ARG A 15 -20.19 -11.67 1.48
CA ARG A 15 -21.44 -12.44 1.44
C ARG A 15 -22.09 -12.37 0.07
N SER A 16 -22.12 -11.19 -0.56
CA SER A 16 -22.71 -11.01 -1.89
C SER A 16 -22.00 -11.84 -2.95
N LEU A 17 -20.66 -11.82 -2.95
CA LEU A 17 -19.90 -12.60 -3.92
C LEU A 17 -20.05 -14.10 -3.68
N TRP A 18 -20.18 -14.56 -2.43
CA TRP A 18 -20.52 -15.95 -2.18
C TRP A 18 -21.85 -16.34 -2.80
N HIS A 19 -22.90 -15.53 -2.65
CA HIS A 19 -24.20 -15.82 -3.27
C HIS A 19 -24.15 -15.83 -4.81
N ILE A 20 -23.29 -14.99 -5.41
CA ILE A 20 -23.13 -14.91 -6.86
C ILE A 20 -22.30 -16.08 -7.42
N THR A 21 -21.24 -16.49 -6.72
CA THR A 21 -20.25 -17.45 -7.25
C THR A 21 -20.39 -18.86 -6.68
N GLY A 22 -21.18 -19.05 -5.63
CA GLY A 22 -21.25 -20.31 -4.87
C GLY A 22 -19.97 -20.62 -4.06
N SER A 23 -18.97 -19.75 -4.05
CA SER A 23 -17.64 -19.98 -3.45
C SER A 23 -17.34 -19.02 -2.29
N GLU A 24 -16.45 -19.40 -1.37
CA GLU A 24 -16.00 -18.47 -0.32
C GLU A 24 -15.04 -17.41 -0.90
N VAL A 25 -15.53 -16.18 -1.06
CA VAL A 25 -14.72 -15.06 -1.58
C VAL A 25 -14.32 -14.12 -0.44
N TYR A 26 -13.03 -13.80 -0.37
CA TYR A 26 -12.46 -12.85 0.59
C TYR A 26 -11.88 -11.63 -0.14
N LEU A 27 -12.15 -10.44 0.40
CA LEU A 27 -11.70 -9.16 -0.15
C LEU A 27 -10.58 -8.60 0.72
N LYS A 28 -9.40 -8.44 0.12
CA LYS A 28 -8.27 -7.77 0.75
C LYS A 28 -8.41 -6.25 0.57
N MET A 29 -8.74 -5.56 1.66
CA MET A 29 -9.13 -4.15 1.63
C MET A 29 -7.92 -3.19 1.58
N GLU A 30 -7.12 -3.27 0.52
CA GLU A 30 -5.97 -2.36 0.33
C GLU A 30 -6.38 -0.90 0.12
N VAL A 31 -7.66 -0.64 -0.18
CA VAL A 31 -8.22 0.71 -0.22
C VAL A 31 -8.21 1.41 1.15
N ASN A 32 -8.01 0.65 2.24
CA ASN A 32 -7.94 1.17 3.60
C ASN A 32 -6.48 1.43 4.06
N GLN A 33 -5.51 1.41 3.15
CA GLN A 33 -4.21 2.04 3.42
C GLN A 33 -4.37 3.56 3.52
N ASP A 34 -3.40 4.25 4.11
CA ASP A 34 -3.51 5.68 4.43
C ASP A 34 -3.64 6.58 3.18
N THR A 35 -3.06 6.13 2.07
CA THR A 35 -3.12 6.75 0.73
C THR A 35 -4.17 6.10 -0.17
N GLY A 36 -4.98 5.19 0.38
CA GLY A 36 -6.08 4.55 -0.34
C GLY A 36 -5.67 3.44 -1.30
N SER A 37 -4.42 2.95 -1.26
CA SER A 37 -4.00 1.84 -2.14
C SER A 37 -2.85 1.01 -1.57
N PHE A 38 -2.63 -0.16 -2.17
CA PHE A 38 -1.52 -1.05 -1.80
C PHE A 38 -0.12 -0.47 -2.09
N LYS A 39 -0.02 0.63 -2.86
CA LYS A 39 1.27 1.16 -3.35
C LYS A 39 2.20 1.66 -2.24
N GLU A 40 1.66 1.97 -1.05
CA GLU A 40 2.47 2.29 0.13
C GLU A 40 3.46 1.20 0.50
N ARG A 41 3.07 -0.06 0.34
CA ARG A 41 3.92 -1.20 0.71
C ARG A 41 5.22 -1.18 -0.09
N GLY A 42 5.10 -1.01 -1.41
CA GLY A 42 6.23 -0.95 -2.33
C GLY A 42 7.05 0.33 -2.17
N ALA A 43 6.38 1.48 -2.11
CA ALA A 43 7.05 2.78 -1.94
C ALA A 43 7.89 2.80 -0.67
N ARG A 44 7.31 2.39 0.46
CA ARG A 44 8.02 2.34 1.74
C ARG A 44 9.16 1.32 1.72
N PHE A 45 8.95 0.12 1.17
CA PHE A 45 10.01 -0.87 1.05
C PHE A 45 11.19 -0.34 0.24
N ALA A 46 10.94 0.28 -0.92
CA ALA A 46 12.00 0.84 -1.75
C ALA A 46 12.78 1.93 -0.99
N LEU A 47 12.08 2.90 -0.38
CA LEU A 47 12.70 3.98 0.39
C LEU A 47 13.53 3.48 1.58
N MET A 48 13.07 2.42 2.26
CA MET A 48 13.81 1.83 3.38
C MET A 48 15.08 1.09 2.99
N ASN A 49 15.17 0.63 1.75
CA ASN A 49 16.35 -0.08 1.24
C ASN A 49 17.36 0.84 0.56
N LEU A 50 17.10 2.14 0.51
CA LEU A 50 18.10 3.11 0.05
C LEU A 50 19.28 3.13 1.02
N THR A 51 20.48 3.17 0.46
CA THR A 51 21.70 3.51 1.19
C THR A 51 21.65 4.95 1.67
N GLU A 52 22.47 5.29 2.66
CA GLU A 52 22.57 6.68 3.14
C GLU A 52 23.00 7.66 2.03
N GLU A 53 23.79 7.19 1.06
CA GLU A 53 24.21 8.03 -0.06
C GLU A 53 23.07 8.28 -1.06
N GLU A 54 22.26 7.26 -1.37
CA GLU A 54 21.07 7.43 -2.22
C GLU A 54 20.02 8.32 -1.56
N LYS A 55 19.83 8.21 -0.23
CA LYS A 55 18.90 9.08 0.51
C LYS A 55 19.28 10.56 0.40
N LYS A 56 20.58 10.90 0.44
CA LYS A 56 21.05 12.29 0.27
C LYS A 56 20.72 12.85 -1.11
N HIS A 57 20.81 12.02 -2.15
CA HIS A 57 20.45 12.42 -3.52
C HIS A 57 18.94 12.55 -3.72
N GLY A 58 18.15 11.93 -2.83
CA GLY A 58 16.70 11.89 -2.92
C GLY A 58 16.22 10.94 -4.02
N VAL A 59 14.90 10.93 -4.23
CA VAL A 59 14.26 10.07 -5.24
C VAL A 59 13.25 10.86 -6.06
N TYR A 60 13.02 10.39 -7.29
CA TYR A 60 11.97 10.88 -8.17
C TYR A 60 11.10 9.70 -8.63
N ALA A 61 9.81 9.97 -8.84
CA ALA A 61 8.93 9.02 -9.51
C ALA A 61 7.93 9.77 -10.39
N ALA A 62 7.67 9.23 -11.58
CA ALA A 62 6.61 9.70 -12.45
C ALA A 62 5.34 8.88 -12.18
N SER A 63 4.31 9.50 -11.61
CA SER A 63 3.01 8.85 -11.43
C SER A 63 1.87 9.86 -11.40
N ALA A 64 0.77 9.50 -12.05
CA ALA A 64 -0.46 10.30 -12.08
C ALA A 64 -1.40 10.07 -10.88
N GLY A 65 -0.98 9.38 -9.80
CA GLY A 65 -1.90 9.08 -8.69
C GLY A 65 -1.28 8.25 -7.56
N ASN A 66 -1.87 7.09 -7.25
CA ASN A 66 -1.58 6.25 -6.07
C ASN A 66 -0.10 6.08 -5.70
N HIS A 67 0.82 6.03 -6.67
CA HIS A 67 2.25 5.88 -6.36
C HIS A 67 2.87 7.19 -5.89
N ALA A 68 2.47 8.32 -6.48
CA ALA A 68 2.90 9.64 -6.02
C ALA A 68 2.44 9.89 -4.57
N LEU A 69 1.19 9.55 -4.23
CA LEU A 69 0.68 9.66 -2.86
C LEU A 69 1.46 8.77 -1.88
N ALA A 70 1.67 7.50 -2.25
CA ALA A 70 2.45 6.56 -1.45
C ALA A 70 3.89 7.02 -1.23
N LEU A 71 4.56 7.48 -2.30
CA LEU A 71 5.93 7.96 -2.21
C LEU A 71 6.02 9.20 -1.33
N SER A 72 5.14 10.18 -1.55
CA SER A 72 5.09 11.42 -0.77
C SER A 72 4.83 11.20 0.72
N LEU A 73 4.00 10.20 1.09
CA LEU A 73 3.75 9.87 2.49
C LEU A 73 4.97 9.27 3.19
N HIS A 74 5.72 8.41 2.47
CA HIS A 74 6.78 7.59 3.06
C HIS A 74 8.19 8.16 2.89
N SER A 75 8.40 9.20 2.06
CA SER A 75 9.69 9.84 1.78
C SER A 75 10.15 10.85 2.86
N LYS A 76 9.84 10.60 4.12
CA LYS A 76 10.26 11.44 5.26
C LYS A 76 11.58 10.98 5.86
#